data_AF-A0A815Z8P9-F1
#
_entry.id   AF-A0A815Z8P9-F1
#
_cell.length_a   1.000
_cell.length_b   1.000
_cell.length_c   1.000
_cell.angle_alpha   90.00
_cell.angle_beta   90.00
_cell.angle_gamma   90.00
#
_symmetry.space_group_name_H-M   'P 1'
#
loop_
_entity.id
_entity.type
_entity.pdbx_description
1 polymer ?
#
loop_
_entity_poly.entity_id
_entity_poly.type
_entity_poly.pdbx_seq_one_letter_code
_entity_poly.pdbx_strand_id
1 'polypeptide(L)'
;MSTAEDINVALAFIAGIQDTSNRYPILYEIVVDYKLKNAIFADISKLSVMKHEKEILFGLGAVCRIITVIYDEALNLWKMIIEVTDDDLNNVEDFVNLKKNEMKSYSSTIVFGCLLFFELGQTEKAQNYFQRLLNSLPNDHEDTSSVYHNLALNYYMAAYNLRQKRFCRNHTQIASSLRNIGLTYQAKKDYDHTLDYLTDALSIEQTVNSDDHENIAVTMEHIGNDVYSSKKEYQLALTFLLNAYEMYHRILPNQHPDVAWAAGNIGVIFEEQGDYDSALRYYYHAWNIDEKILNNDHQDLTIDFNRIVTCLIKKLDYTTALTFCNQKLADQNLKLPENRPRNGYTMKTIGCLFRHKKDFKQALHWYQKSLYLFQRCFPQEQEPIIEFPYCNQSVIL
;
A
#
# COMPACT_ATOMS: atom_id res chain seq x y z
N MET A 1 -8.02 29.11 -34.52
CA MET A 1 -8.84 29.51 -33.36
C MET A 1 -8.89 31.03 -33.28
N SER A 2 -10.03 31.62 -32.91
CA SER A 2 -10.05 32.98 -32.34
C SER A 2 -9.87 32.83 -30.83
N THR A 3 -8.97 33.59 -30.23
CA THR A 3 -8.83 33.70 -28.77
C THR A 3 -9.67 34.85 -28.21
N ALA A 4 -10.65 35.35 -28.97
CA ALA A 4 -11.51 36.44 -28.53
C ALA A 4 -12.53 35.96 -27.50
N GLU A 5 -12.66 36.70 -26.39
CA GLU A 5 -13.69 36.47 -25.36
C GLU A 5 -15.11 36.72 -25.88
N ASP A 6 -15.27 37.47 -26.97
CA ASP A 6 -16.57 37.73 -27.60
C ASP A 6 -17.02 36.55 -28.47
N ILE A 7 -18.09 35.89 -28.02
CA ILE A 7 -18.68 34.71 -28.65
C ILE A 7 -19.16 34.98 -30.09
N ASN A 8 -19.48 36.22 -30.45
CA ASN A 8 -19.90 36.59 -31.80
C ASN A 8 -18.75 36.51 -32.82
N VAL A 9 -17.50 36.70 -32.38
CA VAL A 9 -16.30 36.56 -33.24
C VAL A 9 -16.02 35.09 -33.55
N ALA A 10 -16.24 34.21 -32.57
CA ALA A 10 -16.16 32.76 -32.78
C ALA A 10 -17.29 32.26 -33.70
N LEU A 11 -18.51 32.77 -33.54
CA LEU A 11 -19.66 32.42 -34.39
C LEU A 11 -19.54 32.96 -35.82
N ALA A 12 -18.99 34.15 -36.02
CA ALA A 12 -18.68 34.69 -37.35
C ALA A 12 -17.61 33.85 -38.08
N PHE A 13 -16.64 33.29 -37.33
CA PHE A 13 -15.61 32.38 -37.85
C PHE A 13 -16.20 31.04 -38.34
N ILE A 14 -17.27 30.57 -37.69
CA ILE A 14 -18.00 29.34 -38.07
C ILE A 14 -19.01 29.61 -39.22
N ALA A 15 -19.62 30.80 -39.25
CA ALA A 15 -20.66 31.16 -40.23
C ALA A 15 -20.12 31.72 -41.57
N GLY A 16 -18.80 31.86 -41.72
CA GLY A 16 -18.17 32.20 -43.01
C GLY A 16 -18.46 33.61 -43.54
N ILE A 17 -18.76 34.57 -42.66
CA ILE A 17 -19.03 35.95 -43.09
C ILE A 17 -17.81 36.84 -42.86
N GLN A 18 -17.27 37.27 -44.00
CA GLN A 18 -16.27 38.30 -44.29
C GLN A 18 -14.77 37.93 -44.16
N ASP A 19 -14.20 37.78 -45.36
CA ASP A 19 -12.80 37.92 -45.79
C ASP A 19 -11.73 37.15 -44.98
N THR A 20 -11.80 35.82 -45.08
CA THR A 20 -10.84 34.87 -44.50
C THR A 20 -9.89 34.26 -45.54
N SER A 21 -9.57 35.01 -46.60
CA SER A 21 -8.76 34.56 -47.74
C SER A 21 -7.34 34.04 -47.40
N ASN A 22 -6.86 34.24 -46.17
CA ASN A 22 -5.51 33.84 -45.72
C ASN A 22 -5.47 32.99 -44.42
N ARG A 23 -6.52 32.22 -44.07
CA ARG A 23 -6.50 31.40 -42.84
C ARG A 23 -6.90 29.94 -43.10
N TYR A 24 -6.04 29.00 -42.70
CA TYR A 24 -6.27 27.55 -42.79
C TYR A 24 -6.52 26.95 -41.40
N PRO A 25 -7.43 25.96 -41.26
CA PRO A 25 -7.58 25.20 -40.02
C PRO A 25 -6.40 24.23 -39.83
N ILE A 26 -5.96 24.06 -38.57
CA ILE A 26 -4.89 23.14 -38.16
C ILE A 26 -5.51 22.08 -37.24
N LEU A 27 -5.25 20.80 -37.54
CA LEU A 27 -5.61 19.65 -36.72
C LEU A 27 -4.35 19.18 -35.96
N TYR A 28 -4.44 18.94 -34.64
CA TYR A 28 -3.30 18.56 -33.80
C TYR A 28 -3.27 17.06 -33.48
N GLU A 29 -2.06 16.49 -33.46
CA GLU A 29 -1.76 15.19 -32.86
C GLU A 29 -0.52 15.34 -31.97
N ILE A 30 -0.61 14.94 -30.70
CA ILE A 30 0.46 15.08 -29.70
C ILE A 30 1.19 13.75 -29.55
N VAL A 31 2.52 13.75 -29.70
CA VAL A 31 3.37 12.58 -29.45
C VAL A 31 4.59 13.00 -28.63
N VAL A 32 4.87 12.29 -27.53
CA VAL A 32 5.95 12.56 -26.57
C VAL A 32 7.09 11.57 -26.78
N ASP A 33 8.31 12.03 -27.11
CA ASP A 33 9.51 11.19 -27.21
C ASP A 33 10.68 11.80 -26.41
N TYR A 34 11.18 11.02 -25.46
CA TYR A 34 12.09 11.44 -24.39
C TYR A 34 13.58 11.19 -24.68
N LYS A 35 13.96 10.81 -25.91
CA LYS A 35 15.28 10.21 -26.20
C LYS A 35 16.31 11.09 -26.94
N LEU A 36 16.03 12.34 -27.36
CA LEU A 36 16.91 13.11 -28.25
C LEU A 36 17.54 14.35 -27.59
N LYS A 37 18.80 14.70 -27.95
CA LYS A 37 19.55 15.88 -27.45
C LYS A 37 19.75 16.97 -28.52
N ASN A 38 19.72 18.23 -28.05
CA ASN A 38 19.37 19.53 -28.67
C ASN A 38 20.18 20.09 -29.87
N ALA A 39 19.51 20.96 -30.65
CA ALA A 39 20.08 22.14 -31.35
C ALA A 39 19.02 23.26 -31.52
N ILE A 40 19.44 24.54 -31.54
CA ILE A 40 18.56 25.74 -31.61
C ILE A 40 18.08 25.99 -33.06
N PHE A 41 16.78 26.20 -33.28
CA PHE A 41 16.19 26.12 -34.63
C PHE A 41 15.72 27.44 -35.29
N ALA A 42 15.20 28.48 -34.64
CA ALA A 42 14.88 29.76 -35.35
C ALA A 42 14.50 30.95 -34.44
N ASP A 43 14.69 32.18 -34.95
CA ASP A 43 14.22 33.45 -34.36
C ASP A 43 12.87 33.87 -34.98
N ILE A 44 11.81 33.84 -34.16
CA ILE A 44 10.40 33.98 -34.56
C ILE A 44 9.89 35.43 -34.46
N SER A 45 10.76 36.38 -34.15
CA SER A 45 10.44 37.82 -33.97
C SER A 45 9.80 38.51 -35.18
N LYS A 46 9.77 37.86 -36.36
CA LYS A 46 9.19 38.40 -37.60
C LYS A 46 7.72 38.01 -37.83
N LEU A 47 7.16 37.09 -37.06
CA LEU A 47 5.79 36.57 -37.26
C LEU A 47 4.82 36.94 -36.13
N SER A 48 5.31 37.54 -35.04
CA SER A 48 4.51 37.98 -33.90
C SER A 48 4.22 39.49 -33.96
N VAL A 49 2.99 39.88 -33.59
CA VAL A 49 2.61 41.29 -33.39
C VAL A 49 3.29 41.88 -32.14
N MET A 50 3.74 41.01 -31.22
CA MET A 50 4.53 41.36 -30.03
C MET A 50 6.00 41.07 -30.33
N LYS A 51 6.72 42.06 -30.88
CA LYS A 51 8.09 41.91 -31.43
C LYS A 51 9.17 41.46 -30.43
N HIS A 52 8.85 41.39 -29.14
CA HIS A 52 9.79 41.08 -28.07
C HIS A 52 9.49 39.76 -27.35
N GLU A 53 8.41 39.06 -27.72
CA GLU A 53 8.04 37.78 -27.10
C GLU A 53 8.44 36.62 -28.01
N LYS A 54 9.14 35.63 -27.44
CA LYS A 54 9.61 34.42 -28.15
C LYS A 54 8.71 33.20 -27.90
N GLU A 55 7.57 33.36 -27.24
CA GLU A 55 6.77 32.24 -26.73
C GLU A 55 5.29 32.41 -27.05
N ILE A 56 4.62 31.28 -27.33
CA ILE A 56 3.18 31.20 -27.56
C ILE A 56 2.57 30.49 -26.36
N LEU A 57 1.76 31.21 -25.60
CA LEU A 57 0.94 30.64 -24.52
C LEU A 57 -0.21 29.83 -25.14
N PHE A 58 -0.14 28.50 -25.02
CA PHE A 58 -1.32 27.65 -25.15
C PHE A 58 -1.99 27.55 -23.79
N GLY A 59 -3.30 27.84 -23.74
CA GLY A 59 -4.08 27.86 -22.50
C GLY A 59 -4.13 26.49 -21.84
N LEU A 60 -3.15 26.22 -20.98
CA LEU A 60 -3.13 25.16 -19.96
C LEU A 60 -2.09 25.43 -18.85
N GLY A 61 -1.53 26.65 -18.76
CA GLY A 61 -0.56 27.01 -17.72
C GLY A 61 0.78 26.26 -17.77
N ALA A 62 0.98 25.34 -18.72
CA ALA A 62 2.25 24.65 -18.95
C ALA A 62 3.02 25.31 -20.11
N VAL A 63 4.28 25.68 -19.87
CA VAL A 63 5.19 26.15 -20.93
C VAL A 63 5.72 24.92 -21.68
N CYS A 64 5.34 24.83 -22.95
CA CYS A 64 5.78 23.75 -23.84
C CYS A 64 6.76 24.33 -24.87
N ARG A 65 7.90 23.67 -25.05
CA ARG A 65 8.87 23.99 -26.10
C ARG A 65 8.53 23.20 -27.35
N ILE A 66 8.39 23.89 -28.48
CA ILE A 66 8.18 23.26 -29.78
C ILE A 66 9.52 22.67 -30.25
N ILE A 67 9.54 21.36 -30.47
CA ILE A 67 10.73 20.59 -30.85
C ILE A 67 10.85 20.50 -32.37
N THR A 68 9.76 20.20 -33.08
CA THR A 68 9.79 20.11 -34.54
C THR A 68 8.42 20.41 -35.13
N VAL A 69 8.40 21.05 -36.29
CA VAL A 69 7.19 21.28 -37.09
C VAL A 69 7.46 20.72 -38.48
N ILE A 70 6.67 19.72 -38.88
CA ILE A 70 6.81 18.99 -40.14
C ILE A 70 5.52 19.14 -40.90
N TYR A 71 5.59 19.53 -42.17
CA TYR A 71 4.43 19.55 -43.05
C TYR A 71 4.32 18.18 -43.74
N ASP A 72 3.21 17.49 -43.51
CA ASP A 72 2.85 16.28 -44.22
C ASP A 72 2.10 16.67 -45.50
N GLU A 73 2.81 16.65 -46.63
CA GLU A 73 2.27 16.99 -47.96
C GLU A 73 1.19 16.00 -48.42
N ALA A 74 1.22 14.75 -47.98
CA ALA A 74 0.25 13.74 -48.39
C ALA A 74 -1.10 13.93 -47.68
N LEU A 75 -1.07 14.43 -46.44
CA LEU A 75 -2.26 14.72 -45.64
C LEU A 75 -2.64 16.21 -45.63
N ASN A 76 -1.79 17.07 -46.22
CA ASN A 76 -1.91 18.53 -46.21
C ASN A 76 -2.08 19.11 -44.79
N LEU A 77 -1.26 18.62 -43.85
CA LEU A 77 -1.34 18.95 -42.43
C LEU A 77 0.04 19.30 -41.86
N TRP A 78 0.05 20.20 -40.87
CA TRP A 78 1.25 20.53 -40.11
C TRP A 78 1.27 19.69 -38.83
N LYS A 79 2.27 18.81 -38.70
CA LYS A 79 2.55 18.02 -37.50
C LYS A 79 3.55 18.76 -36.63
N MET A 80 3.17 19.05 -35.39
CA MET A 80 4.00 19.78 -34.42
C MET A 80 4.27 18.89 -33.21
N ILE A 81 5.55 18.70 -32.88
CA ILE A 81 6.00 17.94 -31.71
C ILE A 81 6.44 18.94 -30.64
N ILE A 82 5.94 18.78 -29.42
CA ILE A 82 6.19 19.68 -28.28
C ILE A 82 6.67 18.90 -27.05
N GLU A 83 7.53 19.51 -26.25
CA GLU A 83 8.06 18.98 -24.99
C GLU A 83 7.72 19.93 -23.84
N VAL A 84 7.40 19.41 -22.67
CA VAL A 84 7.17 20.21 -21.45
C VAL A 84 8.52 20.57 -20.84
N THR A 85 8.80 21.86 -20.65
CA THR A 85 10.10 22.32 -20.11
C THR A 85 10.13 22.42 -18.60
N ASP A 86 11.31 22.17 -18.02
CA ASP A 86 11.55 22.08 -16.58
C ASP A 86 11.60 23.43 -15.83
N ASP A 87 11.41 24.54 -16.55
CA ASP A 87 11.66 25.91 -16.07
C ASP A 87 10.53 26.50 -15.21
N ASP A 88 9.47 25.77 -14.89
CA ASP A 88 8.41 26.26 -13.99
C ASP A 88 7.82 25.17 -13.10
N LEU A 89 8.63 24.74 -12.12
CA LEU A 89 8.17 23.96 -10.95
C LEU A 89 6.92 24.58 -10.28
N ASN A 90 6.86 25.91 -10.23
CA ASN A 90 5.74 26.63 -9.62
C ASN A 90 4.45 26.45 -10.42
N ASN A 91 4.49 26.38 -11.76
CA ASN A 91 3.26 26.26 -12.55
C ASN A 91 2.67 24.85 -12.49
N VAL A 92 3.50 23.81 -12.36
CA VAL A 92 3.02 22.43 -12.13
C VAL A 92 2.44 22.29 -10.72
N GLU A 93 3.12 22.84 -9.71
CA GLU A 93 2.61 22.90 -8.34
C GLU A 93 1.30 23.71 -8.27
N ASP A 94 1.24 24.87 -8.93
CA ASP A 94 0.06 25.72 -9.04
C ASP A 94 -1.08 25.03 -9.79
N PHE A 95 -0.78 24.26 -10.84
CA PHE A 95 -1.78 23.47 -11.55
C PHE A 95 -2.37 22.36 -10.66
N VAL A 96 -1.52 21.61 -9.95
CA VAL A 96 -1.98 20.60 -9.00
C VAL A 96 -2.78 21.27 -7.86
N ASN A 97 -2.34 22.43 -7.38
CA ASN A 97 -3.03 23.23 -6.37
C ASN A 97 -4.35 23.84 -6.88
N LEU A 98 -4.44 24.21 -8.17
CA LEU A 98 -5.67 24.64 -8.82
C LEU A 98 -6.66 23.48 -8.89
N LYS A 99 -6.18 22.32 -9.33
CA LYS A 99 -6.99 21.08 -9.39
C LYS A 99 -7.34 20.54 -8.02
N LYS A 100 -6.61 20.88 -6.96
CA LYS A 100 -6.96 20.58 -5.56
C LYS A 100 -8.36 21.04 -5.19
N ASN A 101 -8.81 22.18 -5.71
CA ASN A 101 -10.16 22.70 -5.42
C ASN A 101 -11.26 21.98 -6.22
N GLU A 102 -10.91 21.38 -7.35
CA GLU A 102 -11.82 20.56 -8.16
C GLU A 102 -11.87 19.10 -7.66
N MET A 103 -10.75 18.60 -7.12
CA MET A 103 -10.65 17.26 -6.54
C MET A 103 -11.21 17.25 -5.12
N LYS A 104 -12.26 16.46 -4.90
CA LYS A 104 -12.99 16.43 -3.62
C LYS A 104 -12.18 15.91 -2.41
N SER A 105 -10.96 15.39 -2.60
CA SER A 105 -10.09 14.88 -1.52
C SER A 105 -8.62 15.27 -1.73
N TYR A 106 -7.94 15.59 -0.63
CA TYR A 106 -6.49 15.83 -0.58
C TYR A 106 -5.70 14.63 -1.12
N SER A 107 -6.14 13.40 -0.81
CA SER A 107 -5.49 12.17 -1.30
C SER A 107 -5.42 12.12 -2.82
N SER A 108 -6.48 12.52 -3.52
CA SER A 108 -6.56 12.52 -4.98
C SER A 108 -5.61 13.56 -5.61
N THR A 109 -5.48 14.71 -4.97
CA THR A 109 -4.59 15.80 -5.41
C THR A 109 -3.12 15.37 -5.32
N ILE A 110 -2.77 14.74 -4.21
CA ILE A 110 -1.41 14.26 -3.94
C ILE A 110 -1.02 13.15 -4.92
N VAL A 111 -1.91 12.19 -5.14
CA VAL A 111 -1.73 11.13 -6.16
C VAL A 111 -1.50 11.74 -7.53
N PHE A 112 -2.35 12.68 -7.92
CA PHE A 112 -2.29 13.31 -9.23
C PHE A 112 -0.98 14.06 -9.46
N GLY A 113 -0.56 14.92 -8.53
CA GLY A 113 0.69 15.67 -8.66
C GLY A 113 1.91 14.76 -8.77
N CYS A 114 1.89 13.63 -8.09
CA CYS A 114 3.04 12.75 -8.08
C CYS A 114 3.11 11.83 -9.29
N LEU A 115 1.97 11.30 -9.74
CA LEU A 115 1.89 10.62 -11.03
C LEU A 115 2.40 11.52 -12.15
N LEU A 116 2.01 12.80 -12.14
CA LEU A 116 2.49 13.78 -13.12
C LEU A 116 4.02 13.90 -13.09
N PHE A 117 4.65 14.05 -11.92
CA PHE A 117 6.12 14.11 -11.83
C PHE A 117 6.81 12.77 -12.20
N PHE A 118 6.20 11.62 -11.91
CA PHE A 118 6.73 10.31 -12.28
C PHE A 118 6.69 10.06 -13.79
N GLU A 119 5.60 10.40 -14.47
CA GLU A 119 5.47 10.31 -15.93
C GLU A 119 6.48 11.22 -16.64
N LEU A 120 6.81 12.36 -16.04
CA LEU A 120 7.86 13.27 -16.51
C LEU A 120 9.29 12.80 -16.16
N GLY A 121 9.45 11.66 -15.48
CA GLY A 121 10.76 11.11 -15.08
C GLY A 121 11.44 11.88 -13.95
N GLN A 122 10.73 12.77 -13.26
CA GLN A 122 11.27 13.68 -12.25
C GLN A 122 11.08 13.13 -10.83
N THR A 123 11.67 11.97 -10.55
CA THR A 123 11.43 11.22 -9.30
C THR A 123 11.81 11.97 -8.03
N GLU A 124 12.90 12.76 -8.07
CA GLU A 124 13.34 13.58 -6.92
C GLU A 124 12.37 14.73 -6.62
N LYS A 125 11.73 15.28 -7.66
CA LYS A 125 10.73 16.35 -7.52
C LYS A 125 9.40 15.80 -7.02
N ALA A 126 9.00 14.61 -7.49
CA ALA A 126 7.87 13.88 -6.91
C ALA A 126 8.07 13.70 -5.39
N GLN A 127 9.26 13.27 -4.97
CA GLN A 127 9.61 13.11 -3.56
C GLN A 127 9.53 14.42 -2.76
N ASN A 128 10.06 15.53 -3.28
CA ASN A 128 10.05 16.82 -2.59
C ASN A 128 8.63 17.38 -2.47
N TYR A 129 7.84 17.32 -3.55
CA TYR A 129 6.44 17.74 -3.56
C TYR A 129 5.61 16.96 -2.53
N PHE A 130 5.74 15.63 -2.51
CA PHE A 130 5.13 14.79 -1.49
C PHE A 130 5.54 15.20 -0.07
N GLN A 131 6.83 15.41 0.19
CA GLN A 131 7.32 15.76 1.53
C GLN A 131 6.77 17.11 2.02
N ARG A 132 6.74 18.11 1.14
CA ARG A 132 6.15 19.42 1.45
C ARG A 132 4.67 19.31 1.79
N LEU A 133 3.94 18.51 1.03
CA LEU A 133 2.51 18.37 1.20
C LEU A 133 2.16 17.50 2.42
N LEU A 134 2.95 16.45 2.72
CA LEU A 134 2.90 15.71 3.99
C LEU A 134 3.08 16.62 5.20
N ASN A 135 4.06 17.52 5.17
CA ASN A 135 4.28 18.50 6.24
C ASN A 135 3.12 19.49 6.40
N SER A 136 2.25 19.62 5.40
CA SER A 136 1.07 20.49 5.42
C SER A 136 -0.22 19.79 5.86
N LEU A 137 -0.22 18.44 5.93
CA LEU A 137 -1.38 17.66 6.36
C LEU A 137 -1.42 17.58 7.90
N PRO A 138 -2.61 17.69 8.53
CA PRO A 138 -2.76 17.40 9.95
C PRO A 138 -2.49 15.90 10.24
N ASN A 139 -1.81 15.59 11.34
CA ASN A 139 -1.37 14.22 11.68
C ASN A 139 -2.50 13.19 11.91
N ASP A 140 -3.76 13.62 12.10
CA ASP A 140 -4.84 12.76 12.63
C ASP A 140 -5.87 12.28 11.59
N HIS A 141 -5.59 12.34 10.28
CA HIS A 141 -6.58 11.97 9.26
C HIS A 141 -6.33 10.63 8.56
N GLU A 142 -7.43 9.89 8.34
CA GLU A 142 -7.55 8.68 7.50
C GLU A 142 -6.97 8.89 6.08
N ASP A 143 -6.97 10.14 5.60
CA ASP A 143 -6.33 10.57 4.35
C ASP A 143 -4.80 10.38 4.35
N THR A 144 -4.13 10.49 5.51
CA THR A 144 -2.67 10.37 5.61
C THR A 144 -2.20 8.94 5.30
N SER A 145 -2.95 7.92 5.72
CA SER A 145 -2.67 6.52 5.38
C SER A 145 -2.79 6.26 3.88
N SER A 146 -3.83 6.80 3.23
CA SER A 146 -3.99 6.74 1.78
C SER A 146 -2.80 7.40 1.06
N VAL A 147 -2.35 8.56 1.54
CA VAL A 147 -1.16 9.25 1.01
C VAL A 147 0.09 8.38 1.12
N TYR A 148 0.33 7.73 2.27
CA TYR A 148 1.46 6.83 2.44
C TYR A 148 1.39 5.59 1.54
N HIS A 149 0.21 4.98 1.36
CA HIS A 149 0.05 3.85 0.43
C HIS A 149 0.32 4.27 -1.02
N ASN A 150 -0.17 5.44 -1.43
CA ASN A 150 0.09 5.96 -2.77
C ASN A 150 1.57 6.31 -2.99
N LEU A 151 2.23 6.84 -1.95
CA LEU A 151 3.66 7.10 -1.97
C LEU A 151 4.46 5.81 -2.15
N ALA A 152 4.17 4.80 -1.33
CA ALA A 152 4.79 3.49 -1.41
C ALA A 152 4.59 2.88 -2.80
N LEU A 153 3.37 2.95 -3.34
CA LEU A 153 3.05 2.41 -4.66
C LEU A 153 3.91 3.05 -5.75
N ASN A 154 4.00 4.38 -5.74
CA ASN A 154 4.79 5.12 -6.72
C ASN A 154 6.28 4.78 -6.65
N TYR A 155 6.87 4.67 -5.46
CA TYR A 155 8.26 4.26 -5.31
C TYR A 155 8.51 2.83 -5.77
N TYR A 156 7.62 1.90 -5.41
CA TYR A 156 7.75 0.51 -5.83
C TYR A 156 7.59 0.35 -7.35
N MET A 157 6.69 1.11 -7.98
CA MET A 157 6.53 1.18 -9.44
C MET A 157 7.78 1.75 -10.12
N ALA A 158 8.35 2.83 -9.60
CA ALA A 158 9.59 3.40 -10.14
C ALA A 158 10.77 2.44 -10.00
N ALA A 159 10.91 1.80 -8.84
CA ALA A 159 11.93 0.77 -8.61
C ALA A 159 11.74 -0.42 -9.55
N TYR A 160 10.50 -0.87 -9.76
CA TYR A 160 10.14 -1.91 -10.72
C TYR A 160 10.56 -1.53 -12.15
N ASN A 161 10.23 -0.33 -12.62
CA ASN A 161 10.60 0.15 -13.95
C ASN A 161 12.12 0.25 -14.13
N LEU A 162 12.86 0.70 -13.11
CA LEU A 162 14.33 0.73 -13.15
C LEU A 162 14.92 -0.69 -13.19
N ARG A 163 14.36 -1.62 -12.41
CA ARG A 163 14.78 -3.02 -12.38
C ARG A 163 14.50 -3.72 -13.71
N GLN A 164 13.36 -3.47 -14.35
CA GLN A 164 13.05 -3.99 -15.69
C GLN A 164 14.03 -3.52 -16.76
N LYS A 165 14.55 -2.29 -16.66
CA LYS A 165 15.57 -1.77 -17.59
C LYS A 165 16.95 -2.40 -17.38
N ARG A 166 17.23 -2.91 -16.17
CA ARG A 166 18.57 -3.37 -15.75
C ARG A 166 18.71 -4.88 -15.72
N PHE A 167 17.63 -5.60 -15.44
CA PHE A 167 17.62 -7.05 -15.25
C PHE A 167 16.82 -7.75 -16.35
N CYS A 168 17.09 -9.04 -16.55
CA CYS A 168 16.25 -9.89 -17.38
C CYS A 168 14.85 -10.04 -16.76
N ARG A 169 13.83 -10.33 -17.59
CA ARG A 169 12.42 -10.41 -17.19
C ARG A 169 12.17 -11.37 -16.01
N ASN A 170 12.92 -12.48 -15.95
CA ASN A 170 12.82 -13.47 -14.88
C ASN A 170 13.97 -13.28 -13.89
N HIS A 171 13.90 -12.23 -13.08
CA HIS A 171 14.91 -11.93 -12.06
C HIS A 171 14.24 -11.73 -10.70
N THR A 172 14.84 -12.29 -9.64
CA THR A 172 14.26 -12.27 -8.27
C THR A 172 13.94 -10.87 -7.75
N GLN A 173 14.74 -9.87 -8.11
CA GLN A 173 14.46 -8.45 -7.78
C GLN A 173 13.20 -7.89 -8.45
N ILE A 174 12.83 -8.40 -9.62
CA ILE A 174 11.58 -8.02 -10.29
C ILE A 174 10.40 -8.64 -9.54
N ALA A 175 10.47 -9.93 -9.18
CA ALA A 175 9.46 -10.57 -8.34
C ALA A 175 9.26 -9.86 -7.00
N SER A 176 10.35 -9.51 -6.30
CA SER A 176 10.28 -8.75 -5.05
C SER A 176 9.61 -7.38 -5.22
N SER A 177 9.88 -6.69 -6.34
CA SER A 177 9.18 -5.45 -6.68
C SER A 177 7.68 -5.67 -6.85
N LEU A 178 7.29 -6.67 -7.63
CA LEU A 178 5.89 -7.00 -7.88
C LEU A 178 5.16 -7.38 -6.59
N ARG A 179 5.80 -8.18 -5.73
CA ARG A 179 5.24 -8.51 -4.40
C ARG A 179 4.99 -7.25 -3.57
N ASN A 180 5.95 -6.35 -3.46
CA ASN A 180 5.78 -5.11 -2.70
C ASN A 180 4.68 -4.20 -3.29
N ILE A 181 4.55 -4.14 -4.62
CA ILE A 181 3.45 -3.45 -5.30
C ILE A 181 2.12 -4.09 -4.90
N GLY A 182 2.01 -5.43 -4.98
CA GLY A 182 0.81 -6.18 -4.62
C GLY A 182 0.39 -5.95 -3.17
N LEU A 183 1.34 -5.98 -2.22
CA LEU A 183 1.10 -5.68 -0.80
C LEU A 183 0.66 -4.23 -0.59
N THR A 184 1.12 -3.31 -1.43
CA THR A 184 0.65 -1.91 -1.36
C THR A 184 -0.81 -1.79 -1.82
N TYR A 185 -1.20 -2.50 -2.88
CA TYR A 185 -2.61 -2.59 -3.28
C TYR A 185 -3.48 -3.26 -2.20
N GLN A 186 -2.91 -4.22 -1.48
CA GLN A 186 -3.60 -4.92 -0.42
C GLN A 186 -3.91 -4.00 0.76
N ALA A 187 -2.96 -3.14 1.15
CA ALA A 187 -3.17 -2.12 2.16
C ALA A 187 -4.26 -1.12 1.74
N LYS A 188 -4.45 -0.91 0.42
CA LYS A 188 -5.55 -0.14 -0.17
C LYS A 188 -6.86 -0.94 -0.33
N LYS A 189 -6.88 -2.21 0.10
CA LYS A 189 -8.00 -3.17 -0.03
C LYS A 189 -8.40 -3.48 -1.48
N ASP A 190 -7.48 -3.27 -2.41
CA ASP A 190 -7.64 -3.61 -3.83
C ASP A 190 -7.10 -5.01 -4.10
N TYR A 191 -7.91 -6.01 -3.72
CA TYR A 191 -7.48 -7.41 -3.73
C TYR A 191 -7.31 -7.99 -5.14
N ASP A 192 -7.91 -7.37 -6.16
CA ASP A 192 -7.76 -7.82 -7.55
C ASP A 192 -6.37 -7.45 -8.08
N HIS A 193 -5.96 -6.19 -7.94
CA HIS A 193 -4.59 -5.81 -8.29
C HIS A 193 -3.55 -6.51 -7.42
N THR A 194 -3.82 -6.71 -6.12
CA THR A 194 -2.95 -7.53 -5.27
C THR A 194 -2.73 -8.92 -5.86
N LEU A 195 -3.80 -9.60 -6.28
CA LEU A 195 -3.72 -10.93 -6.85
C LEU A 195 -2.91 -10.94 -8.15
N ASP A 196 -3.14 -9.99 -9.04
CA ASP A 196 -2.42 -9.89 -10.32
C ASP A 196 -0.91 -9.75 -10.07
N TYR A 197 -0.49 -8.78 -9.25
CA TYR A 197 0.93 -8.54 -8.95
C TYR A 197 1.58 -9.69 -8.19
N LEU A 198 0.89 -10.32 -7.24
CA LEU A 198 1.42 -11.49 -6.51
C LEU A 198 1.52 -12.72 -7.42
N THR A 199 0.58 -12.91 -8.35
CA THR A 199 0.62 -14.02 -9.32
C THR A 199 1.78 -13.85 -10.30
N ASP A 200 2.02 -12.63 -10.79
CA ASP A 200 3.18 -12.32 -11.63
C ASP A 200 4.50 -12.54 -10.86
N ALA A 201 4.57 -12.12 -9.59
CA ALA A 201 5.73 -12.37 -8.72
C ALA A 201 5.97 -13.87 -8.54
N LEU A 202 4.91 -14.63 -8.22
CA LEU A 202 4.98 -16.08 -8.01
C LEU A 202 5.47 -16.81 -9.27
N SER A 203 4.96 -16.42 -10.44
CA SER A 203 5.38 -16.98 -11.74
C SER A 203 6.87 -16.77 -11.98
N ILE A 204 7.40 -15.57 -11.73
CA ILE A 204 8.84 -15.31 -11.85
C ILE A 204 9.62 -16.15 -10.84
N GLU A 205 9.19 -16.21 -9.59
CA GLU A 205 9.89 -16.97 -8.53
C GLU A 205 9.96 -18.46 -8.82
N GLN A 206 8.88 -19.05 -9.35
CA GLN A 206 8.84 -20.44 -9.79
C GLN A 206 9.76 -20.71 -11.00
N THR A 207 9.99 -19.72 -11.86
CA THR A 207 10.90 -19.89 -13.01
C THR A 207 12.38 -19.77 -12.63
N VAL A 208 12.70 -18.99 -11.59
CA VAL A 208 14.10 -18.64 -11.24
C VAL A 208 14.65 -19.51 -10.12
N ASN A 209 13.81 -19.97 -9.21
CA ASN A 209 14.23 -20.76 -8.06
C ASN A 209 13.95 -22.26 -8.29
N SER A 210 14.52 -23.12 -7.43
CA SER A 210 14.11 -24.52 -7.32
C SER A 210 12.62 -24.62 -6.95
N ASP A 211 12.02 -25.78 -7.25
CA ASP A 211 10.60 -26.05 -6.96
C ASP A 211 10.20 -25.73 -5.51
N ASP A 212 11.13 -25.89 -4.55
CA ASP A 212 10.98 -25.39 -3.19
C ASP A 212 11.93 -24.20 -2.94
N HIS A 213 11.38 -23.03 -2.60
CA HIS A 213 12.14 -21.83 -2.21
C HIS A 213 11.31 -20.90 -1.32
N GLU A 214 11.94 -20.28 -0.31
CA GLU A 214 11.30 -19.41 0.69
C GLU A 214 10.45 -18.30 0.07
N ASN A 215 10.99 -17.55 -0.90
CA ASN A 215 10.25 -16.55 -1.66
C ASN A 215 8.91 -17.05 -2.26
N ILE A 216 8.88 -18.29 -2.79
CA ILE A 216 7.65 -18.88 -3.35
C ILE A 216 6.64 -19.10 -2.21
N ALA A 217 7.09 -19.65 -1.08
CA ALA A 217 6.25 -19.87 0.10
C ALA A 217 5.67 -18.54 0.64
N VAL A 218 6.50 -17.51 0.78
CA VAL A 218 6.09 -16.16 1.20
C VAL A 218 5.05 -15.57 0.26
N THR A 219 5.27 -15.63 -1.06
CA THR A 219 4.31 -15.10 -2.03
C THR A 219 2.99 -15.89 -2.02
N MET A 220 3.03 -17.21 -1.87
CA MET A 220 1.83 -18.04 -1.71
C MET A 220 1.08 -17.69 -0.42
N GLU A 221 1.80 -17.43 0.68
CA GLU A 221 1.20 -17.01 1.93
C GLU A 221 0.42 -15.70 1.77
N HIS A 222 0.99 -14.70 1.09
CA HIS A 222 0.31 -13.44 0.80
C HIS A 222 -0.93 -13.62 -0.09
N ILE A 223 -0.87 -14.50 -1.10
CA ILE A 223 -2.04 -14.83 -1.92
C ILE A 223 -3.14 -15.47 -1.06
N GLY A 224 -2.77 -16.43 -0.21
CA GLY A 224 -3.74 -17.12 0.65
C GLY A 224 -4.35 -16.21 1.73
N ASN A 225 -3.49 -15.55 2.50
CA ASN A 225 -3.88 -14.74 3.65
C ASN A 225 -4.44 -13.38 3.23
N ASP A 226 -3.76 -12.66 2.35
CA ASP A 226 -4.08 -11.26 2.16
C ASP A 226 -5.12 -11.03 1.04
N VAL A 227 -5.23 -11.97 0.10
CA VAL A 227 -6.24 -11.94 -0.97
C VAL A 227 -7.42 -12.84 -0.65
N TYR A 228 -7.22 -14.17 -0.64
CA TYR A 228 -8.35 -15.11 -0.58
C TYR A 228 -9.04 -15.12 0.78
N SER A 229 -8.31 -15.00 1.89
CA SER A 229 -8.94 -14.83 3.21
C SER A 229 -9.77 -13.55 3.28
N SER A 230 -9.21 -12.42 2.82
CA SER A 230 -9.92 -11.13 2.78
C SER A 230 -11.21 -11.19 1.93
N LYS A 231 -11.19 -11.96 0.84
CA LYS A 231 -12.36 -12.25 -0.01
C LYS A 231 -13.30 -13.31 0.58
N LYS A 232 -12.96 -13.92 1.71
CA LYS A 232 -13.66 -15.04 2.37
C LYS A 232 -13.73 -16.31 1.50
N GLU A 233 -12.80 -16.45 0.57
CA GLU A 233 -12.63 -17.62 -0.29
C GLU A 233 -11.75 -18.66 0.42
N TYR A 234 -12.23 -19.15 1.57
CA TYR A 234 -11.43 -19.91 2.53
C TYR A 234 -10.79 -21.18 1.97
N GLN A 235 -11.45 -21.86 1.02
CA GLN A 235 -10.88 -23.06 0.40
C GLN A 235 -9.64 -22.76 -0.44
N LEU A 236 -9.66 -21.63 -1.18
CA LEU A 236 -8.51 -21.17 -1.95
C LEU A 236 -7.42 -20.66 -1.00
N ALA A 237 -7.79 -19.91 0.03
CA ALA A 237 -6.86 -19.47 1.07
C ALA A 237 -6.09 -20.65 1.70
N LEU A 238 -6.82 -21.69 2.14
CA LEU A 238 -6.21 -22.91 2.69
C LEU A 238 -5.31 -23.63 1.68
N THR A 239 -5.69 -23.68 0.40
CA THR A 239 -4.86 -24.32 -0.63
C THR A 239 -3.49 -23.65 -0.73
N PHE A 240 -3.45 -22.33 -0.80
CA PHE A 240 -2.19 -21.58 -0.86
C PHE A 240 -1.39 -21.66 0.46
N LEU A 241 -2.06 -21.50 1.61
CA LEU A 241 -1.41 -21.52 2.91
C LEU A 241 -0.85 -22.90 3.29
N LEU A 242 -1.59 -23.98 3.02
CA LEU A 242 -1.11 -25.34 3.29
C LEU A 242 0.08 -25.69 2.39
N ASN A 243 0.05 -25.32 1.11
CA ASN A 243 1.18 -25.54 0.22
C ASN A 243 2.42 -24.75 0.66
N ALA A 244 2.26 -23.49 1.09
CA ALA A 244 3.35 -22.70 1.66
C ALA A 244 3.91 -23.33 2.94
N TYR A 245 3.03 -23.76 3.84
CA TYR A 245 3.39 -24.44 5.08
C TYR A 245 4.16 -25.75 4.85
N GLU A 246 3.73 -26.59 3.90
CA GLU A 246 4.46 -27.80 3.50
C GLU A 246 5.83 -27.49 2.91
N MET A 247 5.95 -26.41 2.14
CA MET A 247 7.22 -25.96 1.58
C MET A 247 8.20 -25.51 2.67
N TYR A 248 7.71 -24.73 3.65
CA TYR A 248 8.52 -24.34 4.82
C TYR A 248 9.05 -25.55 5.57
N HIS A 249 8.25 -26.62 5.75
CA HIS A 249 8.73 -27.87 6.35
C HIS A 249 9.80 -28.60 5.53
N ARG A 250 9.84 -28.41 4.21
CA ARG A 250 10.88 -29.00 3.35
C ARG A 250 12.19 -28.20 3.38
N ILE A 251 12.12 -26.88 3.49
CA ILE A 251 13.30 -25.99 3.33
C ILE A 251 13.84 -25.40 4.64
N LEU A 252 13.04 -25.37 5.72
CA LEU A 252 13.42 -24.80 7.01
C LEU A 252 13.49 -25.85 8.11
N PRO A 253 14.25 -25.62 9.19
CA PRO A 253 14.16 -26.42 10.39
C PRO A 253 12.73 -26.38 10.97
N ASN A 254 12.26 -27.50 11.54
CA ASN A 254 10.91 -27.60 12.12
C ASN A 254 10.58 -26.57 13.23
N GLN A 255 11.59 -25.89 13.79
CA GLN A 255 11.43 -24.86 14.81
C GLN A 255 11.67 -23.45 14.24
N HIS A 256 11.49 -23.23 12.95
CA HIS A 256 11.65 -21.91 12.36
C HIS A 256 10.42 -21.01 12.63
N PRO A 257 10.61 -19.70 12.92
CA PRO A 257 9.50 -18.76 13.11
C PRO A 257 8.47 -18.77 11.97
N ASP A 258 8.91 -18.88 10.71
CA ASP A 258 7.99 -18.90 9.56
C ASP A 258 7.06 -20.11 9.56
N VAL A 259 7.48 -21.25 10.11
CA VAL A 259 6.62 -22.42 10.29
C VAL A 259 5.53 -22.13 11.32
N ALA A 260 5.89 -21.43 12.41
CA ALA A 260 4.92 -21.01 13.42
C ALA A 260 3.92 -19.99 12.84
N TRP A 261 4.42 -19.01 12.11
CA TRP A 261 3.61 -17.97 11.48
C TRP A 261 2.61 -18.56 10.46
N ALA A 262 3.09 -19.42 9.57
CA ALA A 262 2.25 -20.10 8.59
C ALA A 262 1.19 -21.00 9.26
N ALA A 263 1.54 -21.72 10.33
CA ALA A 263 0.57 -22.47 11.12
C ALA A 263 -0.49 -21.54 11.74
N GLY A 264 -0.08 -20.41 12.32
CA GLY A 264 -0.99 -19.40 12.84
C GLY A 264 -1.98 -18.91 11.79
N ASN A 265 -1.52 -18.61 10.58
CA ASN A 265 -2.39 -18.12 9.49
C ASN A 265 -3.39 -19.19 9.03
N ILE A 266 -2.98 -20.46 8.94
CA ILE A 266 -3.92 -21.57 8.69
C ILE A 266 -4.97 -21.68 9.81
N GLY A 267 -4.54 -21.52 11.07
CA GLY A 267 -5.43 -21.52 12.22
C GLY A 267 -6.52 -20.45 12.13
N VAL A 268 -6.17 -19.25 11.67
CA VAL A 268 -7.12 -18.14 11.44
C VAL A 268 -8.19 -18.55 10.43
N ILE A 269 -7.82 -19.18 9.31
CA ILE A 269 -8.81 -19.58 8.29
C ILE A 269 -9.80 -20.60 8.85
N PHE A 270 -9.32 -21.62 9.56
CA PHE A 270 -10.21 -22.60 10.20
C PHE A 270 -11.12 -21.96 11.26
N GLU A 271 -10.61 -21.00 12.03
CA GLU A 271 -11.40 -20.27 13.02
C GLU A 271 -12.51 -19.45 12.35
N GLU A 272 -12.22 -18.79 11.23
CA GLU A 272 -13.21 -18.04 10.44
C GLU A 272 -14.28 -18.96 9.82
N GLN A 273 -13.91 -20.19 9.45
CA GLN A 273 -14.86 -21.22 9.00
C GLN A 273 -15.67 -21.86 10.14
N GLY A 274 -15.32 -21.59 11.40
CA GLY A 274 -15.95 -22.19 12.58
C GLY A 274 -15.44 -23.58 12.94
N ASP A 275 -14.40 -24.09 12.26
CA ASP A 275 -13.69 -25.32 12.65
C ASP A 275 -12.66 -25.00 13.74
N TYR A 276 -13.17 -24.79 14.95
CA TYR A 276 -12.34 -24.42 16.10
C TYR A 276 -11.37 -25.53 16.53
N ASP A 277 -11.65 -26.80 16.22
CA ASP A 277 -10.75 -27.92 16.55
C ASP A 277 -9.51 -27.92 15.66
N SER A 278 -9.68 -27.75 14.35
CA SER A 278 -8.57 -27.57 13.43
C SER A 278 -7.80 -26.29 13.75
N ALA A 279 -8.49 -25.17 14.01
CA ALA A 279 -7.85 -23.92 14.38
C ALA A 279 -6.95 -24.06 15.62
N LEU A 280 -7.46 -24.67 16.70
CA LEU A 280 -6.69 -24.90 17.92
C LEU A 280 -5.47 -25.79 17.68
N ARG A 281 -5.59 -26.82 16.85
CA ARG A 281 -4.45 -27.68 16.50
C ARG A 281 -3.30 -26.87 15.90
N TYR A 282 -3.60 -25.96 14.97
CA TYR A 282 -2.60 -25.10 14.34
C TYR A 282 -2.07 -24.02 15.28
N TYR A 283 -2.92 -23.38 16.07
CA TYR A 283 -2.49 -22.39 17.06
C TYR A 283 -1.60 -22.98 18.15
N TYR A 284 -1.91 -24.19 18.66
CA TYR A 284 -1.02 -24.88 19.59
C TYR A 284 0.30 -25.30 18.93
N HIS A 285 0.28 -25.63 17.64
CA HIS A 285 1.52 -25.93 16.92
C HIS A 285 2.43 -24.71 16.81
N ALA A 286 1.88 -23.55 16.42
CA ALA A 286 2.59 -22.27 16.39
C ALA A 286 3.18 -21.92 17.78
N TRP A 287 2.34 -21.97 18.82
CA TRP A 287 2.75 -21.73 20.21
C TRP A 287 3.94 -22.60 20.63
N ASN A 288 3.89 -23.90 20.32
CA ASN A 288 4.92 -24.85 20.72
C ASN A 288 6.26 -24.63 20.03
N ILE A 289 6.27 -24.04 18.82
CA ILE A 289 7.48 -23.63 18.13
C ILE A 289 8.02 -22.35 18.78
N ASP A 290 7.17 -21.32 18.86
CA ASP A 290 7.52 -20.01 19.42
C ASP A 290 8.00 -20.11 20.86
N GLU A 291 7.40 -20.97 21.69
CA GLU A 291 7.79 -21.14 23.10
C GLU A 291 9.19 -21.75 23.26
N LYS A 292 9.68 -22.49 22.25
CA LYS A 292 11.01 -23.08 22.28
C LYS A 292 12.10 -22.12 21.82
N ILE A 293 11.78 -21.24 20.88
CA ILE A 293 12.79 -20.40 20.19
C ILE A 293 12.80 -18.96 20.69
N LEU A 294 11.67 -18.48 21.22
CA LEU A 294 11.52 -17.10 21.64
C LEU A 294 11.71 -16.96 23.16
N ASN A 295 12.27 -15.81 23.56
CA ASN A 295 12.28 -15.43 24.96
C ASN A 295 10.85 -15.23 25.47
N ASN A 296 10.62 -15.47 26.76
CA ASN A 296 9.31 -15.36 27.41
C ASN A 296 8.64 -13.97 27.32
N ASP A 297 9.32 -12.94 26.81
CA ASP A 297 8.77 -11.59 26.64
C ASP A 297 8.42 -11.26 25.16
N HIS A 298 8.59 -12.21 24.23
CA HIS A 298 8.33 -11.96 22.81
C HIS A 298 6.84 -11.72 22.51
N GLN A 299 6.58 -10.84 21.54
CA GLN A 299 5.23 -10.44 21.13
C GLN A 299 4.45 -11.61 20.51
N ASP A 300 5.10 -12.46 19.72
CA ASP A 300 4.43 -13.57 19.02
C ASP A 300 3.82 -14.59 19.98
N LEU A 301 4.52 -14.89 21.09
CA LEU A 301 3.96 -15.70 22.16
C LEU A 301 2.69 -15.07 22.75
N THR A 302 2.53 -13.74 22.71
CA THR A 302 1.29 -13.08 23.19
C THR A 302 0.19 -13.16 22.13
N ILE A 303 0.55 -13.10 20.85
CA ILE A 303 -0.37 -13.28 19.73
C ILE A 303 -0.94 -14.71 19.78
N ASP A 304 -0.10 -15.73 19.87
CA ASP A 304 -0.54 -17.13 19.93
C ASP A 304 -1.37 -17.42 21.17
N PHE A 305 -1.00 -16.86 22.33
CA PHE A 305 -1.80 -16.96 23.56
C PHE A 305 -3.24 -16.49 23.30
N ASN A 306 -3.36 -15.31 22.71
CA ASN A 306 -4.65 -14.67 22.48
C ASN A 306 -5.46 -15.41 21.41
N ARG A 307 -4.81 -15.92 20.36
CA ARG A 307 -5.45 -16.76 19.33
C ARG A 307 -6.05 -18.03 19.94
N ILE A 308 -5.29 -18.76 20.76
CA ILE A 308 -5.77 -19.96 21.46
C ILE A 308 -6.95 -19.65 22.37
N VAL A 309 -6.83 -18.64 23.24
CA VAL A 309 -7.89 -18.31 24.20
C VAL A 309 -9.15 -17.80 23.50
N THR A 310 -9.01 -16.97 22.47
CA THR A 310 -10.14 -16.46 21.69
C THR A 310 -10.86 -17.59 20.96
N CYS A 311 -10.10 -18.52 20.36
CA CYS A 311 -10.67 -19.69 19.70
C CYS A 311 -11.43 -20.60 20.68
N LEU A 312 -10.88 -20.85 21.88
CA LEU A 312 -11.58 -21.60 22.94
C LEU A 312 -12.86 -20.89 23.41
N ILE A 313 -12.85 -19.54 23.52
CA ILE A 313 -14.04 -18.74 23.84
C ILE A 313 -15.10 -18.89 22.76
N LYS A 314 -14.72 -18.81 21.47
CA LYS A 314 -15.65 -18.98 20.34
C LYS A 314 -16.22 -20.40 20.28
N LYS A 315 -15.41 -21.41 20.64
CA LYS A 315 -15.84 -22.80 20.84
C LYS A 315 -16.75 -23.01 22.07
N LEU A 316 -16.94 -21.98 22.91
CA LEU A 316 -17.66 -22.04 24.19
C LEU A 316 -16.98 -22.94 25.25
N ASP A 317 -15.70 -23.30 25.06
CA ASP A 317 -14.93 -24.05 26.04
C ASP A 317 -14.22 -23.10 27.02
N TYR A 318 -15.04 -22.46 27.85
CA TYR A 318 -14.56 -21.54 28.87
C TYR A 318 -13.72 -22.21 29.96
N THR A 319 -13.90 -23.51 30.17
CA THR A 319 -13.17 -24.31 31.15
C THR A 319 -11.71 -24.46 30.75
N THR A 320 -11.46 -24.93 29.54
CA THR A 320 -10.10 -25.11 29.01
C THR A 320 -9.40 -23.77 28.86
N ALA A 321 -10.11 -22.74 28.38
CA ALA A 321 -9.56 -21.38 28.27
C ALA A 321 -9.12 -20.81 29.63
N LEU A 322 -9.94 -20.95 30.67
CA LEU A 322 -9.57 -20.48 32.01
C LEU A 322 -8.39 -21.27 32.58
N THR A 323 -8.37 -22.60 32.39
CA THR A 323 -7.24 -23.46 32.80
C THR A 323 -5.95 -23.02 32.12
N PHE A 324 -5.99 -22.80 30.80
CA PHE A 324 -4.83 -22.35 30.02
C PHE A 324 -4.33 -20.98 30.47
N CYS A 325 -5.23 -20.01 30.68
CA CYS A 325 -4.86 -18.69 31.22
C CYS A 325 -4.22 -18.77 32.61
N ASN A 326 -4.77 -19.58 33.51
CA ASN A 326 -4.24 -19.75 34.87
C ASN A 326 -2.89 -20.44 34.87
N GLN A 327 -2.69 -21.45 34.02
CA GLN A 327 -1.39 -22.11 33.83
C GLN A 327 -0.35 -21.10 33.33
N LYS A 328 -0.69 -20.31 32.31
CA LYS A 328 0.22 -19.28 31.79
C LYS A 328 0.60 -18.25 32.86
N LEU A 329 -0.38 -17.77 33.62
CA LEU A 329 -0.14 -16.82 34.71
C LEU A 329 0.74 -17.42 35.82
N ALA A 330 0.53 -18.70 36.17
CA ALA A 330 1.35 -19.41 37.16
C ALA A 330 2.80 -19.57 36.67
N ASP A 331 3.00 -19.98 35.42
CA ASP A 331 4.34 -20.12 34.83
C ASP A 331 5.08 -18.78 34.76
N GLN A 332 4.38 -17.71 34.41
CA GLN A 332 4.94 -16.36 34.40
C GLN A 332 5.40 -15.92 35.79
N ASN A 333 4.57 -16.18 36.83
CA ASN A 333 4.90 -15.86 38.22
C ASN A 333 6.03 -16.73 38.79
N LEU A 334 6.18 -17.97 38.33
CA LEU A 334 7.29 -18.87 38.71
C LEU A 334 8.63 -18.43 38.12
N LYS A 335 8.63 -17.98 36.86
CA LYS A 335 9.87 -17.65 36.13
C LYS A 335 10.37 -16.24 36.43
N LEU A 336 9.49 -15.27 36.70
CA LEU A 336 9.85 -13.86 36.91
C LEU A 336 8.91 -13.19 37.94
N PRO A 337 9.37 -12.18 38.70
CA PRO A 337 8.55 -11.51 39.72
C PRO A 337 7.29 -10.84 39.14
N GLU A 338 6.25 -10.68 39.97
CA GLU A 338 4.87 -10.22 39.66
C GLU A 338 4.69 -8.91 38.86
N ASN A 339 5.76 -8.21 38.47
CA ASN A 339 5.72 -6.81 38.04
C ASN A 339 6.09 -6.59 36.57
N ARG A 340 5.63 -7.47 35.67
CA ARG A 340 5.85 -7.38 34.21
C ARG A 340 4.55 -7.08 33.44
N PRO A 341 4.59 -6.26 32.37
CA PRO A 341 3.43 -5.95 31.53
C PRO A 341 2.66 -7.18 31.02
N ARG A 342 3.36 -8.31 30.81
CA ARG A 342 2.78 -9.53 30.23
C ARG A 342 1.71 -10.18 31.11
N ASN A 343 1.90 -10.16 32.43
CA ASN A 343 0.87 -10.61 33.36
C ASN A 343 -0.40 -9.75 33.23
N GLY A 344 -0.23 -8.46 32.92
CA GLY A 344 -1.34 -7.54 32.65
C GLY A 344 -2.16 -7.96 31.44
N TYR A 345 -1.51 -8.38 30.36
CA TYR A 345 -2.19 -8.91 29.18
C TYR A 345 -2.93 -10.22 29.48
N THR A 346 -2.29 -11.18 30.16
CA THR A 346 -2.95 -12.43 30.58
C THR A 346 -4.19 -12.15 31.45
N MET A 347 -4.08 -11.24 32.42
CA MET A 347 -5.20 -10.80 33.26
C MET A 347 -6.31 -10.13 32.45
N LYS A 348 -5.96 -9.30 31.45
CA LYS A 348 -6.93 -8.71 30.51
C LYS A 348 -7.71 -9.80 29.77
N THR A 349 -7.01 -10.80 29.26
CA THR A 349 -7.61 -11.93 28.53
C THR A 349 -8.54 -12.75 29.44
N ILE A 350 -8.18 -12.97 30.71
CA ILE A 350 -9.08 -13.57 31.71
C ILE A 350 -10.34 -12.70 31.94
N GLY A 351 -10.18 -11.38 32.02
CA GLY A 351 -11.30 -10.45 32.08
C GLY A 351 -12.24 -10.58 30.88
N CYS A 352 -11.69 -10.65 29.66
CA CYS A 352 -12.46 -10.88 28.43
C CYS A 352 -13.21 -12.22 28.46
N LEU A 353 -12.57 -13.29 28.93
CA LEU A 353 -13.22 -14.59 29.11
C LEU A 353 -14.46 -14.48 30.02
N PHE A 354 -14.34 -13.87 31.20
CA PHE A 354 -15.47 -13.68 32.10
C PHE A 354 -16.56 -12.77 31.51
N ARG A 355 -16.17 -11.75 30.72
CA ARG A 355 -17.12 -10.91 29.97
C ARG A 355 -17.95 -11.74 28.99
N HIS A 356 -17.32 -12.65 28.24
CA HIS A 356 -18.01 -13.56 27.33
C HIS A 356 -18.92 -14.55 28.07
N LYS A 357 -18.55 -14.98 29.29
CA LYS A 357 -19.42 -15.77 30.18
C LYS A 357 -20.55 -14.96 30.82
N LYS A 358 -20.60 -13.63 30.62
CA LYS A 358 -21.51 -12.68 31.28
C LYS A 358 -21.33 -12.59 32.80
N ASP A 359 -20.19 -13.01 33.33
CA ASP A 359 -19.81 -12.75 34.73
C ASP A 359 -19.06 -11.41 34.80
N PHE A 360 -19.83 -10.33 34.77
CA PHE A 360 -19.27 -8.98 34.76
C PHE A 360 -18.53 -8.62 36.04
N LYS A 361 -18.86 -9.27 37.17
CA LYS A 361 -18.18 -9.04 38.45
C LYS A 361 -16.74 -9.55 38.40
N GLN A 362 -16.55 -10.79 37.93
CA GLN A 362 -15.21 -11.33 37.74
C GLN A 362 -14.47 -10.61 36.62
N ALA A 363 -15.14 -10.27 35.52
CA ALA A 363 -14.51 -9.51 34.43
C ALA A 363 -13.93 -8.18 34.93
N LEU A 364 -14.71 -7.40 35.68
CA LEU A 364 -14.26 -6.14 36.25
C LEU A 364 -13.07 -6.31 37.21
N HIS A 365 -13.13 -7.32 38.08
CA HIS A 365 -12.03 -7.64 39.00
C HIS A 365 -10.70 -7.91 38.25
N TRP A 366 -10.74 -8.70 37.19
CA TRP A 366 -9.55 -8.99 36.38
C TRP A 366 -9.07 -7.80 35.56
N TYR A 367 -9.97 -6.98 35.02
CA TYR A 367 -9.61 -5.74 34.34
C TYR A 367 -8.94 -4.74 35.30
N GLN A 368 -9.43 -4.62 36.53
CA GLN A 368 -8.82 -3.77 37.56
C GLN A 368 -7.41 -4.24 37.92
N LYS A 369 -7.20 -5.55 38.07
CA LYS A 369 -5.85 -6.12 38.29
C LYS A 369 -4.91 -5.86 37.11
N SER A 370 -5.40 -6.06 35.89
CA SER A 370 -4.66 -5.78 34.66
C SER A 370 -4.22 -4.31 34.60
N LEU A 371 -5.16 -3.38 34.83
CA LEU A 371 -4.89 -1.95 34.84
C LEU A 371 -3.90 -1.54 35.92
N TYR A 372 -4.10 -2.01 37.15
CA TYR A 372 -3.20 -1.74 38.27
C TYR A 372 -1.75 -2.14 37.94
N LEU A 373 -1.57 -3.29 37.31
CA LEU A 373 -0.25 -3.76 36.90
C LEU A 373 0.34 -2.91 35.77
N PHE A 374 -0.46 -2.57 34.73
CA PHE A 374 0.02 -1.70 33.66
C PHE A 374 0.44 -0.32 34.18
N GLN A 375 -0.33 0.28 35.08
CA GLN A 375 0.03 1.56 35.72
C GLN A 375 1.34 1.49 36.49
N ARG A 376 1.61 0.35 37.13
CA ARG A 376 2.86 0.13 37.87
C ARG A 376 4.06 -0.13 36.96
N CYS A 377 3.84 -0.74 35.80
CA CYS A 377 4.88 -0.99 34.81
C CYS A 377 5.16 0.23 33.91
N PHE A 378 4.19 1.13 33.72
CA PHE A 378 4.29 2.31 32.85
C PHE A 378 3.83 3.59 33.59
N PRO A 379 4.68 4.21 34.45
CA PRO A 379 4.24 5.22 35.40
C PRO A 379 3.97 6.64 34.84
N GLN A 380 4.45 7.00 33.64
CA GLN A 380 4.23 8.32 33.02
C GLN A 380 4.31 8.25 31.48
N GLU A 381 3.31 8.82 30.79
CA GLU A 381 3.25 9.25 29.36
C GLU A 381 3.99 8.43 28.29
N GLN A 382 4.27 7.17 28.54
CA GLN A 382 4.40 6.16 27.51
C GLN A 382 3.08 5.41 27.51
N GLU A 383 2.07 5.99 26.85
CA GLU A 383 1.08 5.10 26.23
C GLU A 383 1.90 4.09 25.43
N PRO A 384 1.75 2.78 25.67
CA PRO A 384 2.29 1.83 24.74
C PRO A 384 1.48 2.05 23.46
N ILE A 385 2.03 2.82 22.52
CA ILE A 385 1.62 2.77 21.11
C ILE A 385 1.96 1.35 20.68
N ILE A 386 1.03 0.44 20.92
CA ILE A 386 0.98 -0.84 20.24
C ILE A 386 0.23 -0.53 18.97
N GLU A 387 0.98 -0.06 17.97
CA GLU A 387 0.59 -0.33 16.59
C GLU A 387 0.53 -1.86 16.48
N PHE A 388 -0.68 -2.40 16.47
CA PHE A 388 -0.93 -3.74 15.98
C PHE A 388 -0.59 -3.70 14.48
N PRO A 389 0.48 -4.37 14.00
CA PRO A 389 0.83 -4.24 12.58
C PRO A 389 -0.21 -4.87 11.65
N TYR A 390 -1.16 -5.66 12.17
CA TYR A 390 -2.27 -6.21 11.39
C TYR A 390 -3.56 -6.29 12.22
N CYS A 391 -4.24 -5.15 12.37
CA CYS A 391 -5.65 -5.08 12.76
C CYS A 391 -6.52 -4.72 11.54
N ASN A 392 -6.41 -5.50 10.46
CA ASN A 392 -7.48 -5.54 9.46
C ASN A 392 -8.51 -6.57 9.94
N GLN A 393 -9.35 -6.16 10.91
CA GLN A 393 -10.75 -6.57 11.11
C GLN A 393 -11.22 -6.09 12.49
N SER A 394 -11.99 -5.00 12.47
CA SER A 394 -13.14 -4.72 13.35
C SER A 394 -13.13 -5.33 14.76
N VAL A 395 -12.58 -4.60 15.74
CA VAL A 395 -13.29 -4.30 17.00
C VAL A 395 -12.88 -2.89 17.44
N ILE A 396 -13.70 -1.92 17.06
CA ILE A 396 -13.84 -0.69 17.85
C ILE A 396 -14.53 -1.13 19.15
N LEU A 397 -13.89 -0.91 20.28
CA LEU A 397 -14.57 -0.71 21.56
C LEU A 397 -13.97 0.51 22.25
#